data_AF-A0A962MJ28-F1
#
_entry.id   AF-A0A962MJ28-F1
#
_cell.length_a   1.000
_cell.length_b   1.000
_cell.length_c   1.000
_cell.angle_alpha   90.00
_cell.angle_beta   90.00
_cell.angle_gamma   90.00
#
_symmetry.space_group_name_H-M   'P 1'
#
loop_
_entity.id
_entity.type
_entity.pdbx_description
1 polymer ?
#
loop_
_entity_poly.entity_id
_entity_poly.type
_entity_poly.pdbx_seq_one_letter_code
_entity_poly.pdbx_strand_id
1 'polypeptide(L)' 'MTALQPTRRPRLVVIGNGMAAGRALEELIRLAPTRYQITVFGAEPHGNYNRIQLSPVLAGDKTLAEIMLN' A
#
# COMPACT_ATOMS: atom_id res chain seq x y z
N MET A 1 40.88 -4.29 -0.76
CA MET A 1 39.66 -3.63 -0.25
C MET A 1 38.60 -3.68 -1.34
N THR A 2 37.78 -4.73 -1.35
CA THR A 2 36.74 -4.91 -2.37
C THR A 2 35.53 -4.07 -1.96
N ALA A 3 35.15 -3.09 -2.79
CA ALA A 3 33.93 -2.33 -2.57
C ALA A 3 32.73 -3.29 -2.56
N LEU A 4 31.96 -3.31 -1.46
CA LEU A 4 30.68 -3.99 -1.40
C LEU A 4 29.77 -3.34 -2.45
N GLN A 5 29.53 -4.03 -3.57
CA GLN A 5 28.48 -3.60 -4.49
C GLN A 5 27.15 -3.65 -3.73
N PRO A 6 26.34 -2.58 -3.71
CA PRO A 6 25.01 -2.67 -3.13
C PRO A 6 24.24 -3.71 -3.94
N THR A 7 23.88 -4.83 -3.31
CA THR A 7 23.00 -5.80 -3.93
C THR A 7 21.69 -5.08 -4.24
N ARG A 8 21.41 -4.86 -5.54
CA ARG A 8 20.16 -4.22 -5.95
C ARG A 8 19.02 -5.12 -5.47
N ARG A 9 18.20 -4.59 -4.56
CA ARG A 9 17.01 -5.28 -4.07
C ARG A 9 16.12 -5.64 -5.26
N PRO A 10 15.54 -6.85 -5.31
CA PRO A 10 14.53 -7.17 -6.32
C PRO A 10 13.40 -6.14 -6.29
N ARG A 11 12.91 -5.77 -7.47
CA ARG A 11 11.80 -4.83 -7.61
C ARG A 11 10.48 -5.60 -7.51
N LEU A 12 9.59 -5.17 -6.63
CA LEU A 12 8.23 -5.68 -6.52
C LEU A 12 7.26 -4.62 -7.05
N VAL A 13 6.55 -4.96 -8.12
CA VAL A 13 5.49 -4.11 -8.68
C VAL A 13 4.14 -4.65 -8.22
N VAL A 14 3.33 -3.79 -7.61
CA VAL A 14 1.96 -4.09 -7.21
C VAL A 14 1.01 -3.25 -8.06
N ILE A 15 0.02 -3.90 -8.68
CA ILE A 15 -1.02 -3.23 -9.46
C ILE A 15 -2.30 -3.22 -8.64
N GLY A 16 -2.76 -2.02 -8.30
CA GLY A 16 -3.88 -1.75 -7.40
C GLY A 16 -3.39 -1.25 -6.04
N ASN A 17 -3.98 -0.14 -5.56
CA ASN A 17 -3.74 0.44 -4.23
C ASN A 17 -4.97 0.26 -3.31
N GLY A 18 -5.59 -0.92 -3.36
CA GLY A 18 -6.77 -1.25 -2.56
C GLY A 18 -6.42 -1.90 -1.22
N MET A 19 -7.45 -2.31 -0.48
CA MET A 19 -7.30 -2.98 0.83
C MET A 19 -6.43 -4.25 0.75
N ALA A 20 -6.59 -5.05 -0.31
CA ALA A 20 -5.80 -6.27 -0.51
C ALA A 20 -4.31 -5.97 -0.68
N ALA A 21 -3.98 -4.95 -1.49
CA ALA A 21 -2.60 -4.53 -1.71
C ALA A 21 -1.96 -3.98 -0.43
N GLY A 22 -2.67 -3.10 0.30
CA GLY A 22 -2.22 -2.56 1.58
C GLY A 22 -1.91 -3.69 2.58
N ARG A 23 -2.85 -4.62 2.77
CA ARG A 23 -2.68 -5.74 3.71
C ARG A 23 -1.52 -6.67 3.32
N ALA A 24 -1.39 -6.99 2.04
CA ALA A 24 -0.29 -7.82 1.56
C ALA A 24 1.07 -7.14 1.78
N LEU A 25 1.15 -5.82 1.53
CA LEU A 25 2.38 -5.06 1.72
C LEU A 25 2.75 -4.89 3.19
N GLU A 26 1.79 -4.65 4.09
CA GLU A 26 2.01 -4.63 5.53
C GLU A 26 2.66 -5.93 6.01
N GLU A 27 2.08 -7.07 5.65
CA GLU A 27 2.61 -8.37 6.06
C GLU A 27 3.98 -8.66 5.43
N LEU A 28 4.17 -8.28 4.16
CA LEU A 28 5.45 -8.41 3.49
C LEU A 28 6.55 -7.59 4.19
N ILE A 29 6.26 -6.33 4.54
CA ILE A 29 7.21 -5.43 5.21
C ILE A 29 7.48 -5.93 6.62
N ARG A 30 6.47 -6.43 7.33
CA ARG A 30 6.64 -7.06 8.66
C ARG A 30 7.59 -8.25 8.61
N LEU A 31 7.49 -9.10 7.59
CA LEU A 31 8.30 -10.31 7.44
C LEU A 31 9.69 -10.03 6.83
N ALA A 32 9.79 -9.05 5.94
CA ALA A 32 10.98 -8.83 5.10
C ALA A 32 11.18 -7.33 4.74
N PRO A 33 11.45 -6.47 5.74
CA PRO A 33 11.37 -5.00 5.60
C PRO A 33 12.35 -4.41 4.57
N THR A 34 13.45 -5.11 4.28
CA THR A 34 14.51 -4.63 3.38
C THR A 34 14.66 -5.48 2.12
N ARG A 35 13.78 -6.45 1.89
CA ARG A 35 13.95 -7.43 0.80
C ARG A 35 13.64 -6.86 -0.57
N TYR A 36 12.66 -5.95 -0.69
CA TYR A 36 12.18 -5.45 -1.98
C TYR A 36 12.31 -3.93 -2.09
N GLN A 37 12.50 -3.47 -3.33
CA GLN A 37 12.15 -2.10 -3.73
C GLN A 37 10.72 -2.14 -4.29
N ILE A 38 9.77 -1.52 -3.60
CA ILE A 38 8.33 -1.68 -3.88
C ILE A 38 7.84 -0.47 -4.68
N THR A 39 7.05 -0.72 -5.72
CA THR A 39 6.32 0.31 -6.47
C THR A 39 4.88 -0.12 -6.61
N VAL A 40 3.95 0.75 -6.22
CA VAL A 40 2.50 0.50 -6.29
C VAL A 40 1.90 1.41 -7.36
N PHE A 41 1.16 0.83 -8.29
CA PHE A 41 0.38 1.57 -9.28
C PHE A 41 -1.09 1.55 -8.88
N GLY A 42 -1.69 2.73 -8.70
CA GLY A 42 -3.12 2.91 -8.49
C GLY A 42 -3.73 3.77 -9.59
N ALA A 43 -4.97 3.48 -9.97
CA ALA A 43 -5.73 4.33 -10.90
C ALA A 43 -6.42 5.51 -10.19
N GLU A 44 -6.54 5.44 -8.86
CA GLU A 44 -7.24 6.44 -8.05
C GLU A 44 -6.23 7.43 -7.44
N PRO A 45 -6.58 8.73 -7.32
CA PRO A 45 -5.70 9.76 -6.79
C PRO A 45 -5.64 9.77 -5.24
N HIS A 46 -6.09 8.70 -4.59
CA HIS A 46 -6.22 8.58 -3.14
C HIS A 46 -5.46 7.36 -2.61
N GLY A 47 -5.08 7.41 -1.33
CA GLY A 47 -4.55 6.25 -0.59
C GLY A 47 -5.58 5.10 -0.51
N ASN A 48 -5.19 3.93 0.02
CA ASN A 48 -6.15 2.86 0.23
C ASN A 48 -7.18 3.29 1.29
N TYR A 49 -8.43 2.88 1.12
CA TYR A 49 -9.52 3.21 2.03
C TYR A 49 -10.51 2.04 2.15
N ASN A 50 -11.30 2.04 3.21
CA ASN A 50 -12.30 1.02 3.47
C ASN A 50 -13.53 1.23 2.58
N ARG A 51 -13.58 0.52 1.44
CA ARG A 51 -14.69 0.62 0.48
C ARG A 51 -16.05 0.18 1.05
N ILE A 52 -16.05 -0.67 2.07
CA ILE A 52 -17.29 -1.09 2.75
C ILE A 52 -17.92 0.12 3.46
N GLN A 53 -17.12 1.09 3.89
CA GLN A 53 -17.58 2.31 4.56
C GLN A 53 -17.92 3.46 3.59
N LEU A 54 -18.00 3.21 2.28
CA LEU A 54 -18.49 4.22 1.34
C LEU A 54 -19.96 4.56 1.54
N SER A 55 -20.81 3.60 1.93
CA SER A 55 -22.24 3.87 2.13
C SER A 55 -22.49 4.92 3.23
N PRO A 56 -21.88 4.82 4.43
CA PRO A 56 -21.93 5.90 5.42
C PRO A 56 -21.39 7.25 4.94
N VAL A 57 -20.34 7.25 4.10
CA VAL A 57 -19.80 8.52 3.55
C VAL A 57 -20.81 9.17 2.61
N LEU A 58 -21.44 8.39 1.74
CA LEU A 58 -22.48 8.89 0.83
C LEU A 58 -23.76 9.30 1.57
N ALA A 59 -24.04 8.70 2.72
CA ALA A 59 -25.14 9.08 3.60
C ALA A 59 -24.85 10.35 4.43
N GLY A 60 -23.58 10.79 4.50
CA GLY A 60 -23.16 11.95 5.28
C GLY A 60 -22.79 11.66 6.74
N ASP A 61 -22.82 10.39 7.16
CA ASP A 61 -22.49 9.96 8.53
C ASP A 61 -20.98 9.92 8.79
N LYS A 62 -20.18 9.83 7.73
CA LYS A 62 -18.71 9.78 7.78
C LYS A 62 -18.09 10.67 6.70
N THR A 63 -16.88 11.13 6.98
CA THR A 63 -16.02 11.82 6.03
C THR A 63 -15.09 10.83 5.32
N LEU A 64 -14.56 11.23 4.16
CA LEU A 64 -13.55 10.43 3.44
C LEU A 64 -12.32 10.15 4.31
N ALA A 65 -11.90 11.12 5.12
CA ALA A 65 -10.74 11.00 6.01
C ALA A 65 -10.91 9.87 7.05
N GLU A 66 -12.14 9.67 7.56
CA GLU A 66 -12.45 8.63 8.55
C GLU A 66 -12.45 7.21 8.00
N ILE A 67 -12.42 7.05 6.67
CA ILE A 67 -12.40 5.73 6.02
C ILE A 67 -11.06 5.44 5.33
N MET A 68 -10.10 6.38 5.36
CA MET A 68 -8.74 6.16 4.87
C MET A 68 -8.07 5.07 5.71
N LEU A 69 -7.28 4.23 5.05
CA LEU A 69 -6.45 3.22 5.68
C LEU A 69 -4.99 3.68 5.56
N ASN A 70 -4.21 3.43 6.61
CA ASN A 70 -2.77 3.67 6.71
C ASN A 70 -2.32 5.13 6.56
#